data_AF-A0A6B2DCC7-F1
#
_entry.id   AF-A0A6B2DCC7-F1
#
_cell.length_a   1.000
_cell.length_b   1.000
_cell.length_c   1.000
_cell.angle_alpha   90.00
_cell.angle_beta   90.00
_cell.angle_gamma   90.00
#
_symmetry.space_group_name_H-M   'P 1'
#
loop_
_entity.id
_entity.type
_entity.pdbx_description
1 polymer ?
#
loop_
_entity_poly.entity_id
_entity_poly.type
_entity_poly.pdbx_seq_one_letter_code
_entity_poly.pdbx_strand_id
1 'polypeptide(L)'
;MGLVNRLLNLVKRRETPVLGPDDPGLEIVAEAFDPVVADSAVLAGSPAWVSTAPAVLRHHLLLPPDRVAEAASILAQDGYDLREQGVSGDFARVLAVRVQVLDALHCAQERSRMAGLAQRLGGDALGWDALQPEPTA
;
A
#
# COMPACT_ATOMS: atom_id res chain seq x y z
N MET A 1 42.14 -25.49 3.18
CA MET A 1 41.47 -24.28 3.71
C MET A 1 41.78 -23.12 2.76
N GLY A 2 40.86 -22.38 2.15
CA GLY A 2 39.40 -22.42 2.19
C GLY A 2 38.86 -22.04 0.81
N LEU A 3 38.06 -22.93 0.25
CA LEU A 3 37.38 -22.88 -1.05
C LEU A 3 36.17 -21.91 -1.06
N VAL A 4 36.11 -20.98 -0.11
CA VAL A 4 34.86 -20.25 0.22
C VAL A 4 34.82 -18.84 -0.40
N ASN A 5 35.93 -18.35 -0.97
CA ASN A 5 36.03 -16.96 -1.45
C ASN A 5 35.64 -16.74 -2.93
N ARG A 6 34.86 -17.64 -3.55
CA ARG A 6 34.47 -17.55 -4.98
C ARG A 6 32.99 -17.79 -5.31
N LEU A 7 32.10 -17.94 -4.33
CA LEU A 7 30.75 -18.45 -4.60
C LEU A 7 29.55 -17.58 -4.17
N LEU A 8 29.75 -16.33 -3.74
CA LEU A 8 28.62 -15.44 -3.44
C LEU A 8 28.49 -14.22 -4.37
N ASN A 9 29.37 -14.07 -5.36
CA ASN A 9 29.27 -13.07 -6.43
C ASN A 9 28.41 -13.55 -7.62
N LEU A 10 27.35 -14.31 -7.34
CA LEU A 10 26.50 -14.93 -8.37
C LEU A 10 25.00 -14.85 -8.07
N VAL A 11 24.59 -13.82 -7.34
CA VAL A 11 23.20 -13.35 -7.32
C VAL A 11 23.19 -11.88 -7.72
N LYS A 12 23.70 -11.59 -8.91
CA LYS A 12 23.31 -10.38 -9.63
C LYS A 12 21.88 -10.63 -10.10
N ARG A 13 20.94 -10.52 -9.16
CA ARG A 13 19.50 -10.47 -9.42
C ARG A 13 19.35 -9.47 -10.54
N ARG A 14 18.72 -9.85 -11.65
CA ARG A 14 18.17 -8.89 -12.60
C ARG A 14 17.42 -7.89 -11.72
N GLU A 15 17.93 -6.67 -11.61
CA GLU A 15 17.22 -5.58 -10.96
C GLU A 15 16.04 -5.30 -11.88
N THR A 16 14.96 -6.06 -11.71
CA THR A 16 13.65 -5.58 -12.10
C THR A 16 13.52 -4.21 -11.43
N PRO A 17 13.23 -3.13 -12.18
CA PRO A 17 13.04 -1.82 -11.59
C PRO A 17 12.13 -1.96 -10.37
N VAL A 18 12.62 -1.56 -9.20
CA VAL A 18 11.82 -1.57 -7.99
C VAL A 18 10.74 -0.52 -8.21
N LEU A 19 9.48 -0.96 -8.27
CA LEU A 19 8.32 -0.09 -8.43
C LEU A 19 8.38 1.05 -7.40
N GLY A 20 8.39 2.29 -7.88
CA GLY A 20 8.27 3.49 -7.06
C GLY A 20 6.80 3.88 -6.84
N PRO A 21 6.45 4.45 -5.67
CA PRO A 21 5.07 4.87 -5.37
C PRO A 21 4.58 6.06 -6.21
N ASP A 22 5.48 6.76 -6.90
CA ASP A 22 5.20 7.92 -7.77
C ASP A 22 5.63 7.67 -9.21
N ASP A 23 5.86 6.40 -9.59
CA ASP A 23 6.22 6.06 -10.95
C ASP A 23 5.13 6.54 -11.93
N PRO A 24 5.48 7.11 -13.08
CA PRO A 24 4.50 7.51 -14.08
C PRO A 24 3.81 6.27 -14.67
N GLY A 25 2.54 6.41 -15.06
CA GLY A 25 1.79 5.31 -15.71
C GLY A 25 1.24 4.25 -14.75
N LEU A 26 1.18 4.56 -13.44
CA LEU A 26 0.45 3.76 -12.46
C LEU A 26 -1.06 3.88 -12.68
N GLU A 27 -1.73 2.75 -12.86
CA GLU A 27 -3.18 2.65 -13.02
C GLU A 27 -3.81 1.90 -11.85
N ILE A 28 -5.01 2.29 -11.44
CA ILE A 28 -5.77 1.57 -10.41
C ILE A 28 -6.22 0.23 -11.00
N VAL A 29 -5.72 -0.86 -10.43
CA VAL A 29 -6.07 -2.23 -10.86
C VAL A 29 -7.06 -2.91 -9.93
N ALA A 30 -7.20 -2.42 -8.69
CA ALA A 30 -8.18 -2.90 -7.71
C ALA A 30 -8.52 -1.79 -6.70
N GLU A 31 -9.77 -1.79 -6.23
CA GLU A 31 -10.26 -0.84 -5.22
C GLU A 31 -11.25 -1.51 -4.25
N ALA A 32 -11.15 -1.16 -2.98
CA ALA A 32 -11.98 -1.70 -1.92
C ALA A 32 -12.44 -0.59 -0.97
N PHE A 33 -13.56 0.04 -1.30
CA PHE A 33 -14.22 1.07 -0.49
C PHE A 33 -15.56 0.62 0.10
N ASP A 34 -16.12 -0.50 -0.36
CA ASP A 34 -17.28 -1.11 0.27
C ASP A 34 -16.82 -2.04 1.41
N PRO A 35 -17.08 -1.71 2.68
CA PRO A 35 -16.63 -2.50 3.82
C PRO A 35 -17.29 -3.89 3.90
N VAL A 36 -18.40 -4.11 3.18
CA VAL A 36 -19.11 -5.40 3.14
C VAL A 36 -18.41 -6.39 2.21
N VAL A 37 -17.67 -5.90 1.21
CA VAL A 37 -16.98 -6.75 0.23
C VAL A 37 -15.63 -7.20 0.77
N ALA A 38 -15.41 -8.52 0.76
CA ALA A 38 -14.15 -9.13 1.17
C ALA A 38 -13.01 -8.79 0.19
N ASP A 39 -11.80 -8.55 0.71
CA ASP A 39 -10.60 -8.27 -0.11
C ASP A 39 -10.31 -9.37 -1.15
N SER A 40 -10.60 -10.63 -0.82
CA SER A 40 -10.47 -11.75 -1.76
C SER A 40 -11.42 -11.62 -2.95
N ALA A 41 -12.65 -11.17 -2.74
CA ALA A 41 -13.62 -10.96 -3.80
C ALA A 41 -13.24 -9.75 -4.67
N VAL A 42 -12.74 -8.67 -4.06
CA VAL A 42 -12.21 -7.51 -4.78
C VAL A 42 -11.09 -7.94 -5.73
N LEU A 43 -10.05 -8.60 -5.20
CA LEU A 43 -8.91 -9.03 -6.01
C LEU A 43 -9.30 -10.05 -7.09
N ALA A 44 -10.16 -11.02 -6.77
CA ALA A 44 -10.65 -11.99 -7.76
C ALA A 44 -11.50 -11.35 -8.88
N GLY A 45 -12.18 -10.24 -8.58
CA GLY A 45 -12.97 -9.46 -9.54
C GLY A 45 -12.17 -8.40 -10.31
N SER A 46 -10.85 -8.32 -10.12
CA SER A 46 -9.98 -7.27 -10.67
C SER A 46 -9.15 -7.80 -11.85
N PRO A 47 -9.63 -7.73 -13.10
CA PRO A 47 -8.96 -8.38 -14.25
C PRO A 47 -7.63 -7.74 -14.65
N ALA A 48 -7.43 -6.46 -14.33
CA ALA A 48 -6.19 -5.74 -14.61
C ALA A 48 -5.08 -6.03 -13.58
N TRP A 49 -5.43 -6.64 -12.43
CA TRP A 49 -4.49 -6.92 -11.37
C TRP A 49 -3.63 -8.16 -11.67
N VAL A 50 -2.31 -7.98 -11.59
CA VAL A 50 -1.32 -9.03 -11.75
C VAL A 50 -0.80 -9.46 -10.38
N SER A 51 -1.23 -10.63 -9.90
CA SER A 51 -0.99 -11.11 -8.53
C SER A 51 0.46 -11.33 -8.14
N THR A 52 1.35 -11.54 -9.11
CA THR A 52 2.78 -11.77 -8.87
C THR A 52 3.62 -10.49 -8.98
N ALA A 53 3.03 -9.39 -9.48
CA ALA A 53 3.71 -8.12 -9.62
C ALA A 53 3.50 -7.24 -8.37
N PRO A 54 4.51 -6.44 -7.97
CA PRO A 54 4.31 -5.42 -6.95
C PRO A 54 3.20 -4.43 -7.35
N ALA A 55 2.52 -3.88 -6.36
CA ALA A 55 1.55 -2.80 -6.50
C ALA A 55 1.84 -1.71 -5.46
N VAL A 56 1.49 -0.48 -5.80
CA VAL A 56 1.39 0.63 -4.86
C VAL A 56 0.04 0.48 -4.15
N LEU A 57 0.04 0.08 -2.88
CA LEU A 57 -1.16 0.06 -2.05
C LEU A 57 -1.31 1.42 -1.37
N ARG A 58 -2.50 2.04 -1.53
CA ARG A 58 -2.85 3.30 -0.87
C ARG A 58 -4.08 3.08 -0.01
N HIS A 59 -3.94 3.28 1.29
CA HIS A 59 -5.07 3.35 2.21
C HIS A 59 -5.54 4.78 2.36
N HIS A 60 -6.85 4.99 2.21
CA HIS A 60 -7.49 6.30 2.33
C HIS A 60 -8.00 6.49 3.74
N LEU A 61 -7.45 7.47 4.45
CA LEU A 61 -7.82 7.76 5.84
C LEU A 61 -8.35 9.18 5.96
N LEU A 62 -9.28 9.37 6.90
CA LEU A 62 -9.64 10.65 7.46
C LEU A 62 -9.09 10.72 8.87
N LEU A 63 -8.28 11.73 9.17
CA LEU A 63 -7.69 11.90 10.50
C LEU A 63 -7.91 13.35 10.97
N PRO A 64 -8.11 13.60 12.27
CA PRO A 64 -8.00 14.95 12.80
C PRO A 64 -6.64 15.57 12.39
N PRO A 65 -6.60 16.83 11.90
CA PRO A 65 -5.36 17.43 11.40
C PRO A 65 -4.20 17.43 12.40
N ASP A 66 -4.50 17.58 13.69
CA ASP A 66 -3.53 17.56 14.79
C ASP A 66 -2.95 16.16 15.07
N ARG A 67 -3.57 15.10 14.53
CA ARG A 67 -3.14 13.70 14.67
C ARG A 67 -2.35 13.17 13.48
N VAL A 68 -2.25 13.91 12.37
CA VAL A 68 -1.58 13.43 11.15
C VAL A 68 -0.10 13.12 11.38
N ALA A 69 0.62 13.98 12.10
CA ALA A 69 2.05 13.77 12.39
C ALA A 69 2.30 12.51 13.25
N GLU A 70 1.42 12.26 14.22
CA GLU A 70 1.46 11.04 15.04
C GLU A 70 1.20 9.79 14.19
N ALA A 71 0.18 9.84 13.32
CA ALA A 71 -0.13 8.76 12.40
C ALA A 71 1.05 8.45 11.46
N ALA A 72 1.68 9.49 10.90
CA ALA A 72 2.87 9.34 10.05
C ALA A 72 4.01 8.63 10.78
N SER A 73 4.28 9.00 12.04
CA SER A 73 5.33 8.36 12.84
C SER A 73 5.04 6.90 13.17
N ILE A 74 3.77 6.52 13.36
CA ILE A 74 3.38 5.13 13.60
C ILE A 74 3.51 4.33 12.30
N LEU A 75 2.97 4.85 11.21
CA LEU A 75 2.93 4.18 9.90
C LEU A 75 4.33 4.01 9.28
N ALA A 76 5.24 4.97 9.49
CA ALA A 76 6.61 4.87 9.03
C ALA A 76 7.36 3.64 9.61
N GLN A 77 7.00 3.17 10.81
CA GLN A 77 7.57 1.97 11.42
C GLN A 77 7.20 0.69 10.65
N ASP A 78 6.04 0.70 9.98
CA ASP A 78 5.53 -0.36 9.12
C ASP A 78 5.90 -0.14 7.63
N GLY A 79 6.74 0.86 7.34
CA GLY A 79 7.21 1.18 5.99
C GLY A 79 6.21 1.92 5.10
N TYR A 80 5.19 2.55 5.69
CA TYR A 80 4.25 3.41 4.97
C TYR A 80 4.77 4.85 4.90
N ASP A 81 4.54 5.49 3.75
CA ASP A 81 4.67 6.93 3.55
C ASP A 81 3.28 7.56 3.67
N LEU A 82 3.07 8.48 4.63
CA LEU A 82 1.78 9.15 4.83
C LEU A 82 1.76 10.49 4.09
N ARG A 83 0.84 10.62 3.13
CA ARG A 83 0.73 11.78 2.25
C ARG A 83 -0.58 12.52 2.46
N GLU A 84 -0.50 13.78 2.86
CA GLU A 84 -1.68 14.63 2.95
C GLU A 84 -2.21 15.00 1.57
N GLN A 85 -3.53 14.90 1.38
CA GLN A 85 -4.23 15.31 0.16
C GLN A 85 -4.94 16.65 0.32
N GLY A 86 -5.25 17.02 1.56
CA GLY A 86 -5.91 18.28 1.90
C GLY A 86 -6.76 18.16 3.16
N VAL A 87 -7.24 19.31 3.65
CA VAL A 87 -8.11 19.41 4.81
C VAL A 87 -9.53 19.75 4.38
N SER A 88 -10.52 19.06 4.96
CA SER A 88 -11.94 19.27 4.71
C SER A 88 -12.70 19.27 6.04
N GLY A 89 -13.06 20.46 6.51
CA GLY A 89 -13.70 20.62 7.82
C GLY A 89 -12.75 20.20 8.94
N ASP A 90 -13.22 19.33 9.82
CA ASP A 90 -12.47 18.87 10.99
C ASP A 90 -11.51 17.70 10.71
N PHE A 91 -11.40 17.27 9.44
CA PHE A 91 -10.57 16.12 9.05
C PHE A 91 -9.59 16.48 7.92
N ALA A 92 -8.38 15.95 8.02
CA ALA A 92 -7.42 15.84 6.93
C ALA A 92 -7.64 14.52 6.18
N ARG A 93 -7.72 14.58 4.85
CA ARG A 93 -7.64 13.39 3.99
C ARG A 93 -6.19 13.06 3.75
N VAL A 94 -5.80 11.83 4.06
CA VAL A 94 -4.43 11.34 3.90
C VAL A 94 -4.40 9.98 3.20
N LEU A 95 -3.29 9.70 2.54
CA LEU A 95 -2.99 8.42 1.91
C LEU A 95 -1.81 7.78 2.61
N ALA A 96 -2.00 6.59 3.19
CA ALA A 96 -0.89 5.75 3.63
C ALA A 96 -0.45 4.87 2.46
N VAL A 97 0.75 5.11 1.95
CA VAL A 97 1.26 4.52 0.69
C VAL A 97 2.39 3.53 0.98
N ARG A 98 2.32 2.32 0.42
CA ARG A 98 3.40 1.33 0.45
C ARG A 98 3.43 0.49 -0.81
N VAL A 99 4.63 0.13 -1.26
CA VAL A 99 4.82 -0.81 -2.38
C VAL A 99 4.95 -2.24 -1.86
N GLN A 100 4.14 -3.16 -2.37
CA GLN A 100 4.19 -4.58 -2.00
C GLN A 100 3.52 -5.49 -3.04
N VAL A 101 3.79 -6.79 -3.00
CA VAL A 101 2.96 -7.78 -3.71
C VAL A 101 1.69 -8.00 -2.89
N LEU A 102 0.53 -8.01 -3.55
CA LEU A 102 -0.75 -8.15 -2.88
C LEU A 102 -1.21 -9.61 -2.85
N ASP A 103 -1.86 -9.96 -1.76
CA ASP A 103 -2.80 -11.07 -1.69
C ASP A 103 -3.95 -10.70 -0.75
N ALA A 104 -5.02 -11.47 -0.84
CA ALA A 104 -6.26 -11.18 -0.12
C ALA A 104 -6.09 -11.15 1.40
N LEU A 105 -5.23 -12.02 1.95
CA LEU A 105 -5.04 -12.12 3.40
C LEU A 105 -4.32 -10.87 3.91
N HIS A 106 -3.24 -10.47 3.24
CA HIS A 106 -2.52 -9.27 3.62
C HIS A 106 -3.37 -8.00 3.42
N CYS A 107 -4.15 -7.90 2.34
CA CYS A 107 -5.07 -6.77 2.16
C CYS A 107 -6.08 -6.66 3.32
N ALA A 108 -6.66 -7.78 3.77
CA ALA A 108 -7.59 -7.80 4.88
C ALA A 108 -6.93 -7.44 6.23
N GLN A 109 -5.71 -7.91 6.46
CA GLN A 109 -4.92 -7.57 7.64
C GLN A 109 -4.57 -6.08 7.67
N GLU A 110 -4.11 -5.52 6.54
CA GLU A 110 -3.72 -4.11 6.45
C GLU A 110 -4.95 -3.19 6.53
N ARG A 111 -6.08 -3.57 5.93
CA ARG A 111 -7.37 -2.88 6.14
C ARG A 111 -7.73 -2.82 7.62
N SER A 112 -7.64 -3.94 8.33
CA SER A 112 -7.93 -4.00 9.77
C SER A 112 -6.95 -3.15 10.60
N ARG A 113 -5.66 -3.17 10.24
CA ARG A 113 -4.62 -2.33 10.86
C ARG A 113 -4.96 -0.85 10.69
N MET A 114 -5.29 -0.42 9.47
CA MET A 114 -5.63 0.97 9.17
C MET A 114 -6.90 1.43 9.88
N ALA A 115 -7.94 0.59 9.90
CA ALA A 115 -9.16 0.88 10.65
C ALA A 115 -8.87 1.07 12.15
N GLY A 116 -8.11 0.16 12.75
CA GLY A 116 -7.74 0.26 14.17
C GLY A 116 -6.84 1.46 14.49
N LEU A 117 -5.91 1.82 13.60
CA LEU A 117 -5.10 3.02 13.73
C LEU A 117 -5.98 4.28 13.68
N ALA A 118 -6.79 4.42 12.63
CA ALA A 118 -7.64 5.59 12.42
C ALA A 118 -8.61 5.77 13.59
N GLN A 119 -9.28 4.70 14.01
CA GLN A 119 -10.20 4.74 15.16
C GLN A 119 -9.51 5.22 16.45
N ARG A 120 -8.30 4.74 16.74
CA ARG A 120 -7.54 5.15 17.94
C ARG A 120 -7.16 6.63 17.91
N LEU A 121 -6.97 7.19 16.73
CA LEU A 121 -6.65 8.59 16.52
C LEU A 121 -7.90 9.48 16.32
N GLY A 122 -9.10 8.92 16.46
CA GLY A 122 -10.36 9.66 16.29
C GLY A 122 -10.72 9.94 14.82
N GLY A 123 -10.17 9.16 13.90
CA GLY A 123 -10.43 9.21 12.47
C GLY A 123 -11.17 7.98 11.93
N ASP A 124 -11.17 7.83 10.61
CA ASP A 124 -11.81 6.74 9.88
C ASP A 124 -10.93 6.22 8.73
N ALA A 125 -11.09 4.94 8.38
CA ALA A 125 -10.43 4.31 7.25
C ALA A 125 -11.47 4.00 6.16
N LEU A 126 -11.39 4.74 5.06
CA LEU A 126 -12.41 4.72 4.00
C LEU A 126 -12.29 3.50 3.09
N GLY A 127 -11.10 2.91 2.98
CA GLY A 127 -10.81 1.83 2.05
C GLY A 127 -9.39 1.90 1.51
N TRP A 128 -9.14 1.16 0.44
CA TRP A 128 -7.86 1.17 -0.25
C TRP A 128 -8.02 1.06 -1.76
N ASP A 129 -7.02 1.55 -2.48
CA ASP A 129 -6.82 1.22 -3.89
C ASP A 129 -5.39 0.72 -4.12
N ALA A 130 -5.22 -0.05 -5.18
CA ALA A 130 -3.96 -0.64 -5.57
C ALA A 130 -3.62 -0.22 -6.99
N LEU A 131 -2.39 0.21 -7.21
CA LEU A 131 -1.91 0.62 -8.53
C LEU A 131 -0.78 -0.26 -9.02
N GLN A 132 -0.81 -0.59 -10.30
CA GLN A 132 0.30 -1.24 -11.00
C GLN A 132 0.62 -0.44 -12.27
N PRO A 133 1.86 -0.50 -12.78
CA PRO A 133 2.16 0.05 -14.10
C PRO A 133 1.27 -0.61 -15.15
N GLU A 134 0.88 0.16 -16.17
CA GLU A 134 0.26 -0.42 -17.37
C GLU A 134 1.11 -1.60 -17.86
N PRO A 135 0.52 -2.78 -18.14
CA PRO A 135 1.26 -3.91 -18.69
C PRO A 135 1.97 -3.45 -19.96
N THR A 136 3.31 -3.49 -19.97
CA THR A 136 4.06 -3.21 -21.20
C THR A 136 3.64 -4.27 -22.23
N ALA A 137 2.93 -3.82 -23.28
CA ALA A 137 2.40 -4.67 -24.35
C ALA A 137 3.49 -5.45 -25.10
#